data_AF-X0RC11-F1
#
_entry.id   AF-X0RC11-F1
#
_cell.length_a   1.000
_cell.length_b   1.000
_cell.length_c   1.000
_cell.angle_alpha   90.00
_cell.angle_beta   90.00
_cell.angle_gamma   90.00
#
_symmetry.space_group_name_H-M   'P 1'
#
loop_
_entity.id
_entity.type
_entity.pdbx_description
1 polymer ?
#
loop_
_entity_poly.entity_id
_entity_poly.type
_entity_poly.pdbx_seq_one_letter_code
_entity_poly.pdbx_strand_id
1 'polypeptide(L)'
;MNWDLLSIFITVGLAHFLALLSPGPDFVLIVKSAIKNDSKDAIGVALGITFANAVYIGLCLIGVGSILAASAPIMITLKIIGGLFLMYLGIQALRARKDAYDQFQVAQSAHSNIPKTTFLKEFTAGFLSGIFNPKNLLFYLSLFTVVLTPEISFVFKLGLGVWMTVVVFAWDTAVIFLLSTRKVRAKFTQVAYYIDKVTGALLGVIGLTIVRTAIVDR
;
A
#
# COMPACT_ATOMS: atom_id res chain seq x y z
N MET A 1 -15.50 14.97 21.82
CA MET A 1 -15.34 14.21 20.56
C MET A 1 -13.90 14.37 20.15
N ASN A 2 -13.10 13.30 20.12
CA ASN A 2 -11.64 13.37 19.96
C ASN A 2 -11.27 13.76 18.52
N TRP A 3 -11.32 15.05 18.23
CA TRP A 3 -10.96 15.61 16.92
C TRP A 3 -9.55 15.22 16.48
N ASP A 4 -8.64 15.02 17.45
CA ASP A 4 -7.28 14.54 17.21
C ASP A 4 -7.23 13.08 16.73
N LEU A 5 -8.08 12.20 17.28
CA LEU A 5 -8.15 10.81 16.80
C LEU A 5 -8.76 10.73 15.41
N LEU A 6 -9.74 11.58 15.11
CA LEU A 6 -10.36 11.64 13.79
C LEU A 6 -9.37 12.17 12.73
N SER A 7 -8.61 13.22 13.05
CA SER A 7 -7.61 13.78 12.13
C SER A 7 -6.47 12.79 11.84
N ILE A 8 -6.03 12.03 12.87
CA ILE A 8 -5.07 10.93 12.70
C ILE A 8 -5.67 9.85 11.80
N PHE A 9 -6.89 9.38 12.09
CA PHE A 9 -7.53 8.35 11.26
C PHE A 9 -7.63 8.78 9.79
N ILE A 10 -8.06 10.01 9.53
CA ILE A 10 -8.20 10.55 8.16
C ILE A 10 -6.84 10.65 7.48
N THR A 11 -5.84 11.25 8.14
CA THR A 11 -4.50 11.44 7.54
C THR A 11 -3.87 10.11 7.18
N VAL A 12 -3.97 9.16 8.10
CA VAL A 12 -3.36 7.84 7.96
C VAL A 12 -4.13 6.97 6.98
N GLY A 13 -5.46 7.00 7.07
CA GLY A 13 -6.32 6.28 6.15
C GLY A 13 -6.15 6.77 4.71
N LEU A 14 -6.03 8.09 4.51
CA LEU A 14 -5.73 8.67 3.21
C LEU A 14 -4.33 8.29 2.74
N ALA A 15 -3.29 8.43 3.57
CA ALA A 15 -1.93 8.05 3.19
C ALA A 15 -1.84 6.56 2.80
N HIS A 16 -2.49 5.68 3.56
CA HIS A 16 -2.61 4.25 3.27
C HIS A 16 -3.33 3.99 1.96
N PHE A 17 -4.51 4.55 1.78
CA PHE A 17 -5.28 4.36 0.55
C PHE A 17 -4.53 4.87 -0.69
N LEU A 18 -3.92 6.05 -0.60
CA LEU A 18 -3.10 6.60 -1.69
C LEU A 18 -1.89 5.69 -1.98
N ALA A 19 -1.20 5.18 -0.96
CA ALA A 19 -0.09 4.26 -1.17
C ALA A 19 -0.51 2.94 -1.85
N LEU A 20 -1.74 2.47 -1.60
CA LEU A 20 -2.34 1.32 -2.29
C LEU A 20 -2.67 1.59 -3.76
N LEU A 21 -3.05 2.83 -4.09
CA LEU A 21 -3.30 3.23 -5.47
C LEU A 21 -2.01 3.25 -6.32
N SER A 22 -0.87 3.55 -5.68
CA SER A 22 0.42 3.54 -6.35
C SER A 22 0.80 2.10 -6.78
N PRO A 23 0.91 1.82 -8.08
CA PRO A 23 1.23 0.50 -8.59
C PRO A 23 2.65 0.11 -8.19
N GLY A 24 2.76 -1.09 -7.63
CA GLY A 24 4.03 -1.73 -7.24
C GLY A 24 4.07 -3.18 -7.70
N PRO A 25 5.05 -3.96 -7.24
CA PRO A 25 5.18 -5.39 -7.57
C PRO A 25 3.89 -6.18 -7.31
N ASP A 26 3.24 -5.92 -6.18
CA ASP A 26 1.98 -6.56 -5.76
C ASP A 26 0.84 -6.27 -6.75
N PHE A 27 0.70 -5.02 -7.19
CA PHE A 27 -0.29 -4.63 -8.19
C PHE A 27 -0.07 -5.37 -9.52
N VAL A 28 1.18 -5.47 -9.97
CA VAL A 28 1.52 -6.21 -11.21
C VAL A 28 1.17 -7.69 -11.08
N LEU A 29 1.41 -8.29 -9.91
CA LEU A 29 1.08 -9.68 -9.64
C LEU A 29 -0.44 -9.90 -9.65
N ILE A 30 -1.21 -9.01 -9.02
CA ILE A 30 -2.68 -9.03 -9.04
C ILE A 30 -3.20 -8.94 -10.48
N VAL A 31 -2.68 -7.99 -11.28
CA VAL A 31 -3.08 -7.87 -12.68
C VAL A 31 -2.76 -9.16 -13.43
N LYS A 32 -1.55 -9.71 -13.32
CA LYS A 32 -1.19 -10.98 -13.98
C LYS A 32 -2.14 -12.12 -13.59
N SER A 33 -2.45 -12.26 -12.31
CA SER A 33 -3.34 -13.31 -11.81
C SER A 33 -4.78 -13.14 -12.29
N ALA A 34 -5.31 -11.91 -12.28
CA ALA A 34 -6.65 -11.58 -12.76
C ALA A 34 -6.82 -11.79 -14.28
N ILE A 35 -5.72 -11.76 -15.04
CA ILE A 35 -5.72 -12.06 -16.49
C ILE A 35 -5.65 -13.57 -16.73
N LYS A 36 -4.84 -14.27 -15.94
CA LYS A 36 -4.47 -15.67 -16.15
C LYS A 36 -5.52 -16.65 -15.60
N ASN A 37 -6.07 -16.35 -14.42
CA ASN A 37 -6.88 -17.28 -13.64
C ASN A 37 -8.33 -16.82 -13.55
N ASP A 38 -9.22 -17.74 -13.15
CA ASP A 38 -10.58 -17.37 -12.77
C ASP A 38 -10.56 -16.57 -11.45
N SER A 39 -11.58 -15.73 -11.21
CA SER A 39 -11.61 -14.85 -10.04
C SER A 39 -11.41 -15.58 -8.71
N LYS A 40 -11.88 -16.83 -8.60
CA LYS A 40 -11.72 -17.66 -7.39
C LYS A 40 -10.25 -17.91 -7.04
N ASP A 41 -9.44 -18.30 -8.02
CA ASP A 41 -8.02 -18.57 -7.81
C ASP A 41 -7.22 -17.26 -7.68
N ALA A 42 -7.59 -16.22 -8.44
CA ALA A 42 -6.95 -14.91 -8.36
C ALA A 42 -7.11 -14.23 -6.98
N ILE A 43 -8.23 -14.45 -6.28
CA ILE A 43 -8.43 -13.99 -4.90
C ILE A 43 -7.36 -14.55 -3.94
N GLY A 44 -6.76 -15.71 -4.28
CA GLY A 44 -5.61 -16.24 -3.55
C GLY A 44 -4.47 -15.22 -3.43
N VAL A 45 -4.10 -14.54 -4.54
CA VAL A 45 -3.07 -13.49 -4.53
C VAL A 45 -3.42 -12.35 -3.58
N ALA A 46 -4.66 -11.84 -3.67
CA ALA A 46 -5.13 -10.75 -2.82
C ALA A 46 -5.07 -11.12 -1.34
N LEU A 47 -5.49 -12.35 -0.98
CA LEU A 47 -5.38 -12.85 0.39
C LEU A 47 -3.93 -12.99 0.85
N GLY A 48 -3.04 -13.47 -0.01
CA GLY A 48 -1.61 -13.58 0.29
C GLY A 48 -0.98 -12.23 0.59
N ILE A 49 -1.21 -11.24 -0.27
CA ILE A 49 -0.72 -9.86 -0.10
C ILE A 49 -1.30 -9.24 1.17
N THR A 50 -2.60 -9.42 1.41
CA THR A 50 -3.28 -8.95 2.62
C THR A 50 -2.63 -9.53 3.87
N PHE A 51 -2.34 -10.83 3.88
CA PHE A 51 -1.74 -11.49 5.04
C PHE A 51 -0.30 -11.00 5.28
N ALA A 52 0.48 -10.80 4.22
CA ALA A 52 1.81 -10.20 4.33
C ALA A 52 1.76 -8.78 4.93
N ASN A 53 0.81 -7.96 4.48
CA ASN A 53 0.59 -6.62 5.02
C ASN A 53 0.13 -6.65 6.48
N ALA A 54 -0.74 -7.58 6.84
CA ALA A 54 -1.18 -7.79 8.22
C ALA A 54 -0.01 -8.16 9.15
N VAL A 55 0.96 -8.95 8.66
CA VAL A 55 2.20 -9.26 9.41
C VAL A 55 2.99 -7.98 9.69
N TYR A 56 3.21 -7.11 8.70
CA TYR A 56 3.91 -5.84 8.93
C TYR A 56 3.17 -4.91 9.89
N ILE A 57 1.86 -4.78 9.73
CA ILE A 57 1.01 -4.00 10.64
C ILE A 57 1.14 -4.55 12.06
N GLY A 58 1.05 -5.87 12.24
CA GLY A 58 1.21 -6.53 13.54
C GLY A 58 2.60 -6.29 14.15
N LEU A 59 3.66 -6.43 13.36
CA LEU A 59 5.04 -6.14 13.79
C LEU A 59 5.20 -4.67 14.21
N CYS A 60 4.58 -3.74 13.49
CA CYS A 60 4.62 -2.33 13.85
C CYS A 60 3.83 -2.04 15.14
N LEU A 61 2.67 -2.67 15.32
CA LEU A 61 1.85 -2.55 16.53
C LEU A 61 2.57 -3.08 17.78
N ILE A 62 3.29 -4.19 17.66
CA ILE A 62 4.03 -4.82 18.77
C ILE A 62 5.36 -4.12 19.03
N GLY A 63 6.13 -3.81 17.97
CA GLY A 63 7.55 -3.43 18.09
C GLY A 63 7.83 -1.94 18.03
N VAL A 64 7.08 -1.15 17.26
CA VAL A 64 7.44 0.27 17.03
C VAL A 64 7.00 1.14 18.22
N GLY A 65 5.90 0.78 18.90
CA GLY A 65 5.43 1.51 20.08
C GLY A 65 6.41 1.49 21.26
N SER A 66 7.11 0.38 21.49
CA SER A 66 8.12 0.24 22.55
C SER A 66 9.42 0.97 22.22
N ILE A 67 9.83 0.97 20.94
CA ILE A 67 11.03 1.70 20.46
C ILE A 67 10.82 3.22 20.55
N LEU A 68 9.64 3.71 20.17
CA LEU A 68 9.32 5.14 20.21
C LEU A 68 9.22 5.68 21.64
N ALA A 69 8.79 4.85 22.59
CA ALA A 69 8.76 5.22 24.02
C ALA A 69 10.16 5.33 24.63
N ALA A 70 11.21 4.79 23.98
CA ALA A 70 12.54 4.73 24.55
C ALA A 70 13.34 6.04 24.41
N SER A 71 13.11 6.86 23.37
CA SER A 71 13.89 8.08 23.14
C SER A 71 13.27 9.04 22.11
N ALA A 72 13.09 10.30 22.48
CA ALA A 72 12.58 11.36 21.61
C ALA A 72 13.44 11.58 20.34
N PRO A 73 14.79 11.60 20.41
CA PRO A 73 15.65 11.62 19.22
C PRO A 73 15.40 10.47 18.23
N ILE A 74 15.14 9.25 18.72
CA ILE A 74 14.85 8.09 17.86
C ILE A 74 13.52 8.29 17.14
N MET A 75 12.49 8.76 17.87
CA MET A 75 11.20 9.10 17.27
C MET A 75 11.32 10.16 16.17
N ILE A 76 12.06 11.25 16.41
CA ILE A 76 12.25 12.33 15.41
C ILE A 76 12.97 11.78 14.17
N THR A 77 14.04 11.01 14.37
CA THR A 77 14.82 10.41 13.27
C THR A 77 13.93 9.51 12.42
N LEU A 78 13.12 8.66 13.06
CA LEU A 78 12.20 7.77 12.37
C LEU A 78 11.07 8.51 11.64
N LYS A 79 10.55 9.62 12.20
CA LYS A 79 9.57 10.49 11.52
C LYS A 79 10.17 11.13 10.26
N ILE A 80 11.42 11.60 10.34
CA ILE A 80 12.12 12.19 9.18
C ILE A 80 12.33 11.13 8.10
N ILE A 81 12.86 9.95 8.47
CA ILE A 81 13.05 8.83 7.52
C ILE A 81 11.71 8.45 6.87
N GLY A 82 10.65 8.35 7.67
CA GLY A 82 9.33 7.99 7.16
C GLY A 82 8.73 9.03 6.22
N GLY A 83 8.81 10.31 6.57
CA GLY A 83 8.36 11.40 5.70
C GLY A 83 9.15 11.47 4.39
N LEU A 84 10.49 11.30 4.43
CA LEU A 84 11.33 11.22 3.24
C LEU A 84 10.98 10.02 2.36
N PHE A 85 10.64 8.87 2.95
CA PHE A 85 10.20 7.71 2.20
C PHE A 85 8.85 7.94 1.50
N LEU A 86 7.88 8.60 2.17
CA LEU A 86 6.61 9.00 1.53
C LEU A 86 6.84 10.01 0.39
N MET A 87 7.79 10.94 0.54
CA MET A 87 8.19 11.84 -0.56
C MET A 87 8.82 11.06 -1.72
N TYR A 88 9.68 10.07 -1.43
CA TYR A 88 10.25 9.20 -2.45
C TYR A 88 9.17 8.43 -3.23
N LEU A 89 8.21 7.81 -2.53
CA LEU A 89 7.05 7.17 -3.17
C LEU A 89 6.23 8.16 -3.98
N GLY A 90 6.04 9.37 -3.45
CA GLY A 90 5.37 10.47 -4.15
C GLY A 90 6.05 10.83 -5.47
N ILE A 91 7.38 11.01 -5.44
CA ILE A 91 8.20 11.29 -6.61
C ILE A 91 8.16 10.12 -7.61
N GLN A 92 8.20 8.87 -7.14
CA GLN A 92 8.12 7.70 -8.01
C GLN A 92 6.79 7.67 -8.78
N ALA A 93 5.66 7.93 -8.11
CA ALA A 93 4.35 8.04 -8.75
C ALA A 93 4.27 9.25 -9.71
N LEU A 94 4.85 10.40 -9.35
CA LEU A 94 4.96 11.56 -10.24
C LEU A 94 5.86 11.30 -11.46
N ARG A 95 6.84 10.40 -11.37
CA ARG A 95 7.73 10.01 -12.47
C ARG A 95 7.19 8.85 -13.31
N ALA A 96 6.07 8.24 -12.92
CA ALA A 96 5.44 7.17 -13.70
C ALA A 96 5.18 7.63 -15.15
N ARG A 97 5.65 6.84 -16.12
CA ARG A 97 5.49 7.11 -17.56
C ARG A 97 4.22 6.45 -18.07
N LYS A 98 3.50 7.14 -18.97
CA LYS A 98 2.26 6.63 -19.56
C LYS A 98 2.48 5.31 -20.31
N ASP A 99 3.58 5.20 -21.04
CA ASP A 99 3.97 4.02 -21.83
C ASP A 99 4.12 2.74 -20.99
N ALA A 100 4.42 2.86 -19.69
CA ALA A 100 4.53 1.71 -18.79
C ALA A 100 3.17 1.01 -18.57
N TYR A 101 2.07 1.73 -18.75
CA TYR A 101 0.71 1.20 -18.61
C TYR A 101 0.20 0.56 -19.92
N ASP A 102 0.78 0.92 -21.07
CA ASP A 102 0.40 0.39 -22.38
C ASP A 102 0.95 -1.03 -22.62
N GLN A 103 2.07 -1.40 -21.98
CA GLN A 103 2.60 -2.78 -22.04
C GLN A 103 1.62 -3.84 -21.45
N PHE A 104 0.73 -3.44 -20.54
CA PHE A 104 -0.33 -4.32 -20.02
C PHE A 104 -1.37 -4.69 -21.09
N GLN A 105 -1.48 -3.93 -22.19
CA GLN A 105 -2.33 -4.26 -23.33
C GLN A 105 -1.64 -5.23 -24.30
N VAL A 106 -0.32 -5.12 -24.50
CA VAL A 106 0.44 -5.91 -25.48
C VAL A 106 0.63 -7.37 -25.06
N ALA A 107 0.75 -7.65 -23.76
CA ALA A 107 0.83 -9.03 -23.24
C ALA A 107 -0.40 -9.90 -23.57
N GLN A 108 -1.49 -9.28 -24.06
CA GLN A 108 -2.74 -9.93 -24.47
C GLN A 108 -2.69 -10.54 -25.89
N SER A 109 -1.79 -10.09 -26.76
CA SER A 109 -1.74 -10.58 -28.15
C SER A 109 -1.13 -11.97 -28.27
N ALA A 110 -0.40 -12.42 -27.24
CA ALA A 110 0.03 -13.80 -27.14
C ALA A 110 -1.10 -14.65 -26.53
N HIS A 111 -1.88 -15.33 -27.38
CA HIS A 111 -2.64 -16.52 -27.00
C HIS A 111 -1.68 -17.55 -26.40
N SER A 112 -1.38 -17.39 -25.11
CA SER A 112 -0.51 -18.30 -24.39
C SER A 112 -1.39 -19.23 -23.59
N ASN A 113 -1.25 -20.53 -23.87
CA ASN A 113 -1.68 -21.64 -23.02
C ASN A 113 -0.95 -21.57 -21.66
N ILE A 114 -1.09 -20.47 -20.91
CA ILE A 114 -0.50 -20.36 -19.58
C ILE A 114 -1.36 -21.24 -18.67
N PRO A 115 -0.81 -22.30 -18.08
CA PRO A 115 -1.59 -23.20 -17.24
C PRO A 115 -2.15 -22.43 -16.04
N LYS A 116 -3.47 -22.53 -15.84
CA LYS A 116 -4.14 -21.99 -14.66
C LYS A 116 -3.43 -22.46 -13.39
N THR A 117 -3.33 -21.56 -12.42
CA THR A 117 -2.73 -21.85 -11.11
C THR A 117 -3.81 -21.97 -10.06
N THR A 118 -3.54 -22.78 -9.04
CA THR A 118 -4.49 -23.03 -7.95
C THR A 118 -4.45 -21.88 -6.94
N PHE A 119 -5.56 -21.66 -6.24
CA PHE A 119 -5.67 -20.70 -5.13
C PHE A 119 -4.47 -20.71 -4.18
N LEU A 120 -3.98 -21.89 -3.76
CA LEU A 120 -2.85 -21.97 -2.82
C LEU A 120 -1.54 -21.44 -3.41
N LYS A 121 -1.30 -21.67 -4.71
CA LYS A 121 -0.10 -21.14 -5.41
C LYS A 121 -0.18 -19.63 -5.57
N GLU A 122 -1.37 -19.12 -5.85
CA GLU A 122 -1.64 -17.69 -5.93
C GLU A 122 -1.48 -17.02 -4.54
N PHE A 123 -1.98 -17.66 -3.48
CA PHE A 123 -1.79 -17.22 -2.11
C PHE A 123 -0.32 -17.14 -1.71
N THR A 124 0.46 -18.19 -1.95
CA THR A 124 1.89 -18.17 -1.62
C THR A 124 2.65 -17.14 -2.46
N ALA A 125 2.32 -17.00 -3.75
CA ALA A 125 2.90 -15.95 -4.58
C ALA A 125 2.59 -14.55 -4.04
N GLY A 126 1.32 -14.28 -3.67
CA GLY A 126 0.91 -13.01 -3.08
C GLY A 126 1.59 -12.74 -1.75
N PHE A 127 1.67 -13.73 -0.87
CA PHE A 127 2.32 -13.61 0.43
C PHE A 127 3.82 -13.33 0.30
N LEU A 128 4.52 -14.09 -0.54
CA LEU A 128 5.95 -13.88 -0.79
C LEU A 128 6.21 -12.53 -1.46
N SER A 129 5.38 -12.13 -2.42
CA SER A 129 5.45 -10.81 -3.03
C SER A 129 5.33 -9.73 -1.95
N GLY A 130 4.28 -9.78 -1.12
CA GLY A 130 4.05 -8.79 -0.08
C GLY A 130 5.16 -8.73 0.97
N ILE A 131 5.65 -9.87 1.46
CA ILE A 131 6.71 -9.96 2.50
C ILE A 131 8.10 -9.58 1.97
N PHE A 132 8.37 -9.80 0.68
CA PHE A 132 9.63 -9.37 0.08
C PHE A 132 9.51 -8.03 -0.65
N ASN A 133 8.35 -7.36 -0.57
CA ASN A 133 8.15 -6.06 -1.17
C ASN A 133 8.75 -4.98 -0.26
N PRO A 134 9.91 -4.38 -0.61
CA PRO A 134 10.52 -3.35 0.21
C PRO A 134 9.62 -2.11 0.33
N LYS A 135 8.69 -1.89 -0.62
CA LYS A 135 7.70 -0.82 -0.53
C LYS A 135 6.80 -1.01 0.69
N ASN A 136 6.29 -2.22 0.94
CA ASN A 136 5.36 -2.48 2.04
C ASN A 136 6.06 -2.32 3.38
N LEU A 137 7.23 -2.95 3.55
CA LEU A 137 8.04 -2.82 4.77
C LEU A 137 8.32 -1.36 5.12
N LEU A 138 8.90 -0.62 4.16
CA LEU A 138 9.26 0.78 4.38
C LEU A 138 8.03 1.65 4.56
N PHE A 139 6.92 1.37 3.86
CA PHE A 139 5.68 2.12 3.99
C PHE A 139 5.07 1.98 5.38
N TYR A 140 4.85 0.75 5.86
CA TYR A 140 4.27 0.57 7.20
C TYR A 140 5.22 1.06 8.28
N LEU A 141 6.53 0.86 8.15
CA LEU A 141 7.48 1.43 9.09
C LEU A 141 7.37 2.96 9.13
N SER A 142 7.33 3.61 7.96
CA SER A 142 7.19 5.07 7.84
C SER A 142 5.86 5.59 8.37
N LEU A 143 4.77 4.89 8.09
CA LEU A 143 3.43 5.27 8.51
C LEU A 143 3.30 5.13 10.03
N PHE A 144 3.76 4.01 10.59
CA PHE A 144 3.65 3.75 12.01
C PHE A 144 4.57 4.64 12.86
N THR A 145 5.74 5.09 12.36
CA THR A 145 6.61 6.02 13.11
C THR A 145 5.99 7.42 13.27
N VAL A 146 5.11 7.80 12.35
CA VAL A 146 4.42 9.09 12.36
C VAL A 146 3.15 9.03 13.22
N VAL A 147 2.53 7.86 13.28
CA VAL A 147 1.18 7.66 13.83
C VAL A 147 1.19 7.14 15.25
N LEU A 148 2.27 6.47 15.68
CA LEU A 148 2.36 5.92 17.03
C LEU A 148 2.93 6.95 18.02
N THR A 149 2.17 7.98 18.35
CA THR A 149 2.43 8.71 19.60
C THR A 149 2.07 7.78 20.79
N PRO A 150 2.84 7.82 21.91
CA PRO A 150 2.56 7.01 23.10
C PRO A 150 1.15 7.25 23.67
N GLU A 151 0.61 8.44 23.46
CA GLU A 151 -0.67 8.94 23.97
C GLU A 151 -1.90 8.23 23.38
N ILE A 152 -1.75 7.54 22.24
CA ILE A 152 -2.86 6.86 21.56
C ILE A 152 -3.07 5.45 22.13
N SER A 153 -4.32 5.13 22.48
CA SER A 153 -4.68 3.83 23.04
C SER A 153 -4.39 2.65 22.10
N PHE A 154 -4.03 1.51 22.68
CA PHE A 154 -3.78 0.29 21.92
C PHE A 154 -4.99 -0.18 21.11
N VAL A 155 -6.21 -0.03 21.66
CA VAL A 155 -7.46 -0.40 21.00
C VAL A 155 -7.68 0.40 19.71
N PHE A 156 -7.38 1.69 19.71
CA PHE A 156 -7.47 2.53 18.51
C PHE A 156 -6.45 2.09 17.44
N LYS A 157 -5.21 1.81 17.86
CA LYS A 157 -4.14 1.32 16.98
C LYS A 157 -4.51 -0.01 16.34
N LEU A 158 -5.08 -0.94 17.12
CA LEU A 158 -5.58 -2.21 16.63
C LEU A 158 -6.72 -2.03 15.63
N GLY A 159 -7.70 -1.17 15.93
CA GLY A 159 -8.81 -0.85 15.02
C GLY A 159 -8.32 -0.28 13.69
N LEU A 160 -7.32 0.61 13.73
CA LEU A 160 -6.67 1.17 12.53
C LEU A 160 -5.96 0.09 11.71
N GLY A 161 -5.22 -0.82 12.35
CA GLY A 161 -4.55 -1.94 11.69
C GLY A 161 -5.52 -2.93 11.03
N VAL A 162 -6.63 -3.26 11.70
CA VAL A 162 -7.71 -4.07 11.14
C VAL A 162 -8.33 -3.38 9.94
N TRP A 163 -8.65 -2.09 10.06
CA TRP A 163 -9.20 -1.30 8.97
C TRP A 163 -8.26 -1.29 7.75
N MET A 164 -6.96 -1.04 7.95
CA MET A 164 -5.96 -1.06 6.87
C MET A 164 -5.92 -2.41 6.14
N THR A 165 -5.94 -3.50 6.90
CA THR A 165 -5.92 -4.88 6.37
C THR A 165 -7.16 -5.15 5.53
N VAL A 166 -8.35 -4.74 6.01
CA VAL A 166 -9.60 -4.89 5.27
C VAL A 166 -9.59 -4.07 3.98
N VAL A 167 -9.08 -2.84 4.02
CA VAL A 167 -8.98 -1.97 2.84
C VAL A 167 -8.06 -2.56 1.78
N VAL A 168 -6.92 -3.12 2.17
CA VAL A 168 -6.01 -3.85 1.24
C VAL A 168 -6.77 -4.96 0.54
N PHE A 169 -7.40 -5.85 1.32
CA PHE A 169 -8.10 -7.00 0.76
C PHE A 169 -9.25 -6.60 -0.17
N ALA A 170 -10.05 -5.62 0.26
CA ALA A 170 -11.18 -5.11 -0.51
C ALA A 170 -10.71 -4.46 -1.82
N TRP A 171 -9.65 -3.65 -1.77
CA TRP A 171 -9.07 -3.02 -2.95
C TRP A 171 -8.51 -4.05 -3.94
N ASP A 172 -7.67 -4.97 -3.48
CA ASP A 172 -7.03 -5.97 -4.34
C ASP A 172 -8.07 -6.90 -4.98
N THR A 173 -9.09 -7.30 -4.22
CA THR A 173 -10.23 -8.08 -4.72
C THR A 173 -11.05 -7.28 -5.74
N ALA A 174 -11.32 -6.00 -5.48
CA ALA A 174 -12.01 -5.13 -6.43
C ALA A 174 -11.22 -4.99 -7.73
N VAL A 175 -9.90 -4.86 -7.67
CA VAL A 175 -9.02 -4.83 -8.85
C VAL A 175 -9.13 -6.13 -9.64
N ILE A 176 -9.12 -7.30 -8.99
CA ILE A 176 -9.31 -8.60 -9.67
C ILE A 176 -10.63 -8.62 -10.44
N PHE A 177 -11.74 -8.22 -9.81
CA PHE A 177 -13.05 -8.20 -10.46
C PHE A 177 -13.15 -7.15 -11.56
N LEU A 178 -12.63 -5.93 -11.35
CA LEU A 178 -12.64 -4.87 -12.35
C LEU A 178 -11.82 -5.28 -13.59
N LEU A 179 -10.65 -5.87 -13.39
CA LEU A 179 -9.77 -6.27 -14.47
C LEU A 179 -10.22 -7.54 -15.17
N SER A 180 -11.17 -8.31 -14.62
CA SER A 180 -11.80 -9.45 -15.31
C SER A 180 -12.50 -9.05 -16.62
N THR A 181 -12.94 -7.79 -16.73
CA THR A 181 -13.64 -7.29 -17.92
C THR A 181 -12.69 -6.52 -18.85
N ARG A 182 -12.58 -6.95 -20.11
CA ARG A 182 -11.66 -6.37 -21.11
C ARG A 182 -11.85 -4.85 -21.31
N LYS A 183 -13.10 -4.38 -21.33
CA LYS A 183 -13.44 -2.94 -21.47
C LYS A 183 -13.01 -2.10 -20.27
N VAL A 184 -13.17 -2.63 -19.06
CA VAL A 184 -12.79 -1.94 -17.80
C VAL A 184 -11.28 -1.88 -17.67
N ARG A 185 -10.58 -2.97 -18.03
CA ARG A 185 -9.11 -3.03 -18.04
C ARG A 185 -8.47 -1.96 -18.92
N ALA A 186 -8.95 -1.78 -20.16
CA ALA A 186 -8.41 -0.78 -21.09
C ALA A 186 -8.63 0.66 -20.61
N LYS A 187 -9.77 0.94 -19.96
CA LYS A 187 -10.01 2.23 -19.30
C LYS A 187 -9.14 2.41 -18.05
N PHE A 188 -8.98 1.35 -17.25
CA PHE A 188 -8.17 1.39 -16.03
C PHE A 188 -6.72 1.76 -16.34
N THR A 189 -6.10 1.17 -17.38
CA THR A 189 -4.72 1.50 -17.76
C THR A 189 -4.55 2.95 -18.19
N GLN A 190 -5.57 3.57 -18.79
CA GLN A 190 -5.55 4.99 -19.18
C GLN A 190 -5.69 5.92 -17.96
N VAL A 191 -6.47 5.52 -16.96
CA VAL A 191 -6.75 6.31 -15.76
C VAL A 191 -5.66 6.12 -14.69
N ALA A 192 -5.01 4.96 -14.64
CA ALA A 192 -3.93 4.63 -13.68
C ALA A 192 -2.79 5.66 -13.70
N TYR A 193 -2.43 6.15 -14.89
CA TYR A 193 -1.44 7.22 -15.04
C TYR A 193 -1.82 8.49 -14.26
N TYR A 194 -3.09 8.91 -14.31
CA TYR A 194 -3.55 10.10 -13.60
C TYR A 194 -3.72 9.85 -12.11
N ILE A 195 -4.16 8.64 -11.74
CA ILE A 195 -4.22 8.20 -10.34
C ILE A 195 -2.83 8.32 -9.70
N ASP A 196 -1.77 7.96 -10.40
CA ASP A 196 -0.40 8.11 -9.91
C ASP A 196 0.06 9.55 -9.77
N LYS A 197 -0.38 10.46 -10.65
CA LYS A 197 -0.03 11.89 -10.48
C LYS A 197 -0.67 12.48 -9.23
N VAL A 198 -1.95 12.18 -9.01
CA VAL A 198 -2.69 12.66 -7.83
C VAL A 198 -2.13 12.03 -6.56
N THR A 199 -1.96 10.71 -6.56
CA THR A 199 -1.35 9.95 -5.46
C THR A 199 0.04 10.46 -5.13
N GLY A 200 0.86 10.69 -6.16
CA GLY A 200 2.22 11.15 -6.01
C GLY A 200 2.33 12.54 -5.39
N ALA A 201 1.47 13.47 -5.83
CA ALA A 201 1.38 14.81 -5.27
C ALA A 201 0.95 14.77 -3.80
N LEU A 202 -0.10 14.01 -3.48
CA LEU A 202 -0.63 13.91 -2.12
C LEU A 202 0.37 13.24 -1.16
N LEU A 203 0.99 12.13 -1.55
CA LEU A 203 2.04 11.47 -0.75
C LEU A 203 3.25 12.39 -0.54
N GLY A 204 3.63 13.15 -1.57
CA GLY A 204 4.70 14.15 -1.46
C GLY A 204 4.38 15.25 -0.43
N VAL A 205 3.15 15.78 -0.45
CA VAL A 205 2.69 16.79 0.52
C VAL A 205 2.62 16.22 1.94
N ILE A 206 2.08 15.00 2.09
CA ILE A 206 2.00 14.32 3.38
C ILE A 206 3.42 14.11 3.94
N GLY A 207 4.33 13.56 3.13
CA GLY A 207 5.72 13.33 3.52
C GLY A 207 6.45 14.63 3.90
N LEU A 208 6.28 15.70 3.12
CA LEU A 208 6.86 17.01 3.41
C LEU A 208 6.33 17.59 4.73
N THR A 209 5.02 17.47 4.96
CA THR A 209 4.38 17.95 6.20
C THR A 209 4.95 17.21 7.41
N ILE A 210 5.08 15.89 7.31
CA ILE A 210 5.67 15.05 8.37
C ILE A 210 7.11 15.47 8.70
N VAL A 211 7.96 15.65 7.68
CA VAL A 211 9.35 16.10 7.88
C VAL A 211 9.38 17.47 8.54
N ARG A 212 8.53 18.40 8.07
CA ARG A 212 8.46 19.77 8.63
C ARG A 212 8.06 19.75 10.10
N THR A 213 6.98 19.04 10.45
CA THR A 213 6.50 18.89 11.83
C THR A 213 7.58 18.27 12.72
N ALA A 214 8.29 17.24 12.25
CA ALA A 214 9.36 16.60 13.02
C ALA A 214 10.57 17.52 13.32
N ILE A 215 10.80 18.54 12.50
CA ILE A 215 11.91 19.49 12.68
C ILE A 215 11.48 20.72 13.49
N VAL A 216 10.25 21.20 13.29
CA VAL A 216 9.73 22.44 13.88
C VAL A 216 9.23 22.23 15.32
N ASP A 217 8.58 21.11 15.62
CA ASP A 217 7.99 20.83 16.94
C ASP A 217 9.00 20.14 17.89
N ARG A 218 10.26 20.62 17.90
CA ARG A 218 11.33 20.10 18.76
C ARG A 218 11.13 20.42 20.24
#